data_AF-A0A534S6W3-F1
#
_entry.id   AF-A0A534S6W3-F1
#
_cell.length_a   1.000
_cell.length_b   1.000
_cell.length_c   1.000
_cell.angle_alpha   90.00
_cell.angle_beta   90.00
_cell.angle_gamma   90.00
#
_symmetry.space_group_name_H-M   'P 1'
#
loop_
_entity.id
_entity.type
_entity.pdbx_description
1 polymer ?
#
loop_
_entity_poly.entity_id
_entity_poly.type
_entity_poly.pdbx_seq_one_letter_code
_entity_poly.pdbx_strand_id
1 'polypeptide(L)'
;MILDLHLHSELSDDSRAPVEAYLKVLQRKRAERPLDGIVLTEHRQFDLGRDYRALEDRYGFLILNAAEVETDYGHVLVYGVNPDILARFDFTDVRLPA
;
A
#
# COMPACT_ATOMS: atom_id res chain seq x y z
N MET A 1 -5.97 6.71 16.35
CA MET A 1 -5.25 6.49 15.08
C MET A 1 -6.23 5.91 14.08
N ILE A 2 -6.48 6.61 12.98
CA ILE A 2 -7.39 6.22 11.89
C ILE A 2 -6.56 6.13 10.60
N LEU A 3 -6.54 4.97 9.97
CA LEU A 3 -5.80 4.74 8.75
C LEU A 3 -6.76 4.36 7.62
N ASP A 4 -6.45 4.82 6.41
CA ASP A 4 -7.01 4.21 5.20
C ASP A 4 -6.15 3.00 4.85
N LEU A 5 -6.75 1.82 4.82
CA LEU A 5 -6.05 0.54 4.86
C LEU A 5 -5.74 -0.04 3.47
N HIS A 6 -6.21 0.59 2.40
CA HIS A 6 -6.13 0.02 1.06
C HIS A 6 -6.08 1.10 -0.02
N LEU A 7 -4.87 1.37 -0.52
CA LEU A 7 -4.63 2.31 -1.63
C LEU A 7 -3.60 1.75 -2.60
N HIS A 8 -3.76 2.11 -3.87
CA HIS A 8 -2.82 1.84 -4.95
C HIS A 8 -2.12 3.13 -5.38
N SER A 9 -0.79 3.10 -5.44
CA SER A 9 0.02 4.24 -5.87
C SER A 9 0.44 4.11 -7.33
N GLU A 10 1.37 4.95 -7.78
CA GLU A 10 2.00 4.84 -9.09
C GLU A 10 2.75 3.51 -9.32
N LEU A 11 2.90 2.70 -8.27
CA LEU A 11 3.57 1.42 -8.31
C LEU A 11 2.61 0.28 -8.61
N SER A 12 1.30 0.41 -8.38
CA SER A 12 0.31 -0.57 -8.82
C SER A 12 0.12 -0.53 -10.34
N ASP A 13 -0.38 -1.61 -10.93
CA ASP A 13 -0.69 -1.68 -12.35
C ASP A 13 -2.00 -0.94 -12.73
N ASP A 14 -2.87 -0.68 -11.76
CA ASP A 14 -4.18 -0.06 -11.91
C ASP A 14 -4.25 1.41 -11.45
N SER A 15 -3.16 1.96 -10.90
CA SER A 15 -3.08 3.34 -10.43
C SER A 15 -1.90 4.10 -11.04
N ARG A 16 -2.07 5.42 -11.11
CA ARG A 16 -1.05 6.36 -11.63
C ARG A 16 -0.82 7.53 -10.68
N ALA A 17 -1.41 7.49 -9.49
CA ALA A 17 -1.39 8.59 -8.55
C ALA A 17 -0.13 8.50 -7.68
N PRO A 18 0.76 9.52 -7.72
CA PRO A 18 1.93 9.55 -6.86
C PRO A 18 1.54 9.50 -5.38
N VAL A 19 2.28 8.78 -4.54
CA VAL A 19 2.05 8.75 -3.07
C VAL A 19 1.92 10.18 -2.50
N GLU A 20 2.79 11.10 -2.91
CA GLU A 20 2.76 12.50 -2.45
C GLU A 20 1.46 13.23 -2.83
N ALA A 21 0.80 12.86 -3.94
CA ALA A 21 -0.48 13.45 -4.34
C ALA A 21 -1.60 13.11 -3.35
N TYR A 22 -1.65 11.88 -2.84
CA TYR A 22 -2.56 11.50 -1.77
C TYR A 22 -2.33 12.34 -0.51
N LEU A 23 -1.07 12.46 -0.07
CA LEU A 23 -0.71 13.22 1.13
C LEU A 23 -1.11 14.69 1.04
N LYS A 24 -0.93 15.34 -0.11
CA LYS A 24 -1.38 16.72 -0.35
C LYS A 24 -2.90 16.86 -0.19
N VAL A 25 -3.67 15.90 -0.72
CA VAL A 25 -5.14 15.90 -0.58
C VAL A 25 -5.56 15.66 0.86
N LEU A 26 -4.96 14.68 1.54
CA LEU A 26 -5.24 14.36 2.94
C LEU A 26 -4.92 15.53 3.86
N GLN A 27 -3.77 16.19 3.66
CA GLN A 27 -3.39 17.38 4.40
C GLN A 27 -4.43 18.50 4.23
N ARG A 28 -4.86 18.77 2.99
CA ARG A 28 -5.89 19.77 2.69
C ARG A 28 -7.24 19.44 3.32
N LYS A 29 -7.61 18.16 3.40
CA LYS A 29 -8.91 17.69 3.91
C LYS A 29 -8.91 17.29 5.38
N ARG A 30 -7.80 17.49 6.10
CA ARG A 30 -7.61 16.98 7.47
C ARG A 30 -8.72 17.38 8.46
N ALA A 31 -9.31 18.57 8.31
CA ALA A 31 -10.41 19.03 9.15
C ALA A 31 -11.73 18.27 8.90
N GLU A 32 -11.96 17.80 7.68
CA GLU A 32 -13.16 17.04 7.29
C GLU A 32 -12.97 15.53 7.46
N ARG A 33 -11.74 15.06 7.25
CA ARG A 33 -11.34 13.65 7.25
C ARG A 33 -10.05 13.50 8.06
N PRO A 34 -10.15 13.25 9.37
CA PRO A 34 -9.00 13.17 10.26
C PRO A 34 -8.32 11.79 10.15
N LEU A 35 -7.74 11.48 9.00
CA LEU A 35 -6.86 10.33 8.82
C LEU A 35 -5.49 10.65 9.41
N ASP A 36 -4.86 9.65 10.02
CA ASP A 36 -3.52 9.71 10.60
C ASP A 36 -2.48 9.08 9.64
N GLY A 37 -2.93 8.36 8.62
CA GLY A 37 -2.05 7.70 7.67
C GLY A 37 -2.77 6.84 6.64
N ILE A 38 -1.97 6.19 5.79
CA ILE A 38 -2.40 5.33 4.70
C ILE A 38 -1.60 4.03 4.69
N VAL A 39 -2.17 2.98 4.10
CA VAL A 39 -1.46 1.75 3.78
C VAL A 39 -1.50 1.54 2.27
N LEU A 40 -0.32 1.42 1.67
CA LEU A 40 -0.17 1.06 0.26
C LEU A 40 -0.24 -0.45 0.11
N THR A 41 -1.14 -0.93 -0.74
CA THR A 41 -1.44 -2.35 -0.99
C THR A 41 -1.33 -2.63 -2.48
N GLU A 42 -0.15 -2.37 -3.05
CA GLU A 42 0.05 -2.47 -4.50
C GLU A 42 -0.27 -3.88 -5.02
N HIS A 43 -0.76 -3.97 -6.25
CA HIS A 43 -0.88 -5.23 -6.94
C HIS A 43 0.49 -5.84 -7.23
N ARG A 44 0.57 -7.16 -7.03
CA ARG A 44 1.54 -8.05 -7.69
C ARG A 44 3.02 -7.77 -7.42
N GLN A 45 3.31 -6.96 -6.40
CA GLN A 45 4.68 -6.66 -5.99
C GLN A 45 4.72 -6.19 -4.54
N PHE A 46 5.83 -6.49 -3.87
CA PHE A 46 6.09 -5.97 -2.53
C PHE A 46 7.59 -5.73 -2.35
N ASP A 47 7.94 -4.59 -1.76
CA ASP A 47 9.32 -4.20 -1.47
C ASP A 47 9.49 -3.93 0.03
N LEU A 48 10.25 -4.80 0.70
CA LEU A 48 10.58 -4.66 2.13
C LEU A 48 11.47 -3.45 2.43
N GLY A 49 12.25 -2.99 1.46
CA GLY A 49 13.19 -1.87 1.61
C GLY A 49 12.54 -0.51 1.38
N ARG A 50 11.26 -0.48 1.03
CA ARG A 50 10.54 0.74 0.67
C ARG A 50 10.42 1.69 1.85
N ASP A 51 11.00 2.87 1.69
CA ASP A 51 11.13 3.88 2.74
C ASP A 51 10.37 5.16 2.36
N TYR A 52 9.36 5.48 3.18
CA TYR A 52 8.55 6.67 3.01
C TYR A 52 8.80 7.76 4.06
N ARG A 53 9.79 7.58 4.94
CA ARG A 53 10.04 8.49 6.07
C ARG A 53 10.16 9.95 5.67
N ALA A 54 10.81 10.24 4.54
CA ALA A 54 10.93 11.61 4.05
C ALA A 54 9.57 12.27 3.70
N LEU A 55 8.60 11.47 3.22
CA LEU A 55 7.23 11.94 2.98
C LEU A 55 6.45 12.01 4.29
N GLU A 56 6.60 11.03 5.18
CA GLU A 56 5.97 11.02 6.50
C GLU A 56 6.36 12.27 7.31
N ASP A 57 7.65 12.58 7.38
CA ASP A 57 8.19 13.76 8.07
C ASP A 57 7.66 15.07 7.47
N ARG A 58 7.55 15.13 6.14
CA ARG A 58 7.10 16.32 5.42
C ARG A 58 5.61 16.61 5.63
N TYR A 59 4.77 15.58 5.60
CA TYR A 59 3.31 15.75 5.60
C TYR A 59 2.64 15.43 6.93
N GLY A 60 3.35 14.76 7.85
CA GLY A 60 2.85 14.38 9.17
C GLY A 60 1.78 13.29 9.12
N PHE A 61 1.95 12.30 8.22
CA PHE A 61 1.11 11.11 8.09
C PHE A 61 1.96 9.86 8.17
N LEU A 62 1.42 8.79 8.75
CA LEU A 62 2.02 7.45 8.71
C LEU A 62 1.77 6.80 7.34
N ILE A 63 2.79 6.18 6.76
CA ILE A 63 2.70 5.44 5.49
C ILE A 63 3.22 4.03 5.73
N LEU A 64 2.30 3.06 5.69
CA LEU A 64 2.63 1.64 5.84
C LEU A 64 2.59 0.93 4.49
N ASN A 65 3.31 -0.18 4.39
CA ASN A 65 3.28 -1.06 3.23
C ASN A 65 2.60 -2.39 3.59
N ALA A 66 1.73 -2.84 2.70
CA ALA A 66 1.12 -4.15 2.64
C ALA A 66 1.04 -4.61 1.17
N ALA A 67 0.46 -5.77 0.90
CA ALA A 67 0.26 -6.25 -0.47
C ALA A 67 -1.21 -6.58 -0.71
N GLU A 68 -1.68 -6.34 -1.92
CA GLU A 68 -2.88 -7.01 -2.44
C GLU A 68 -2.44 -8.13 -3.38
N VAL A 69 -2.70 -9.37 -2.98
CA VAL A 69 -2.32 -10.57 -3.74
C VAL A 69 -3.53 -11.14 -4.46
N GLU A 70 -3.30 -11.62 -5.68
CA GLU A 70 -4.29 -12.32 -6.48
C GLU A 70 -4.33 -13.80 -6.10
N THR A 71 -5.53 -14.33 -5.85
CA THR A 71 -5.75 -15.73 -5.45
C THR A 71 -6.93 -16.31 -6.24
N ASP A 72 -7.12 -17.63 -6.16
CA ASP A 72 -8.28 -18.33 -6.72
C ASP A 72 -9.62 -17.92 -6.07
N TYR A 73 -9.57 -17.28 -4.90
CA TYR A 73 -10.72 -16.69 -4.22
C TYR A 73 -10.91 -15.19 -4.51
N GLY A 74 -10.09 -14.61 -5.40
CA GLY A 74 -10.06 -13.18 -5.71
C GLY A 74 -8.90 -12.46 -5.00
N HIS A 75 -9.03 -11.16 -4.79
CA HIS A 75 -7.96 -10.38 -4.15
C HIS A 75 -7.99 -10.48 -2.63
N VAL A 76 -6.79 -10.60 -2.04
CA VAL A 76 -6.60 -10.69 -0.59
C VAL A 76 -5.56 -9.67 -0.14
N LEU A 77 -5.88 -8.93 0.93
CA LEU A 77 -4.92 -8.02 1.56
C LEU A 77 -4.05 -8.75 2.57
N VAL A 78 -2.73 -8.60 2.42
CA VAL A 78 -1.72 -9.21 3.27
C VAL A 78 -0.93 -8.12 3.99
N TYR A 79 -1.15 -8.02 5.30
CA TYR A 79 -0.41 -7.12 6.18
C TYR A 79 0.70 -7.90 6.92
N GLY A 80 1.77 -7.20 7.28
CA GLY A 80 2.89 -7.82 8.00
C GLY A 80 3.75 -8.74 7.12
N VAL A 81 3.80 -8.45 5.82
CA VAL A 81 4.70 -9.13 4.87
C VAL A 81 6.13 -9.03 5.37
N ASN A 82 6.81 -10.17 5.43
CA ASN A 82 8.16 -10.30 5.98
C ASN A 82 8.98 -11.28 5.12
N PRO A 83 10.29 -11.42 5.37
CA PRO A 83 11.14 -12.30 4.57
C PRO A 83 10.66 -13.75 4.50
N ASP A 84 10.08 -14.29 5.59
CA ASP A 84 9.59 -15.68 5.61
C ASP A 84 8.37 -15.87 4.71
N ILE A 85 7.49 -14.87 4.61
CA ILE A 85 6.35 -14.87 3.68
C ILE A 85 6.85 -14.78 2.24
N LEU A 86 7.75 -13.85 1.94
CA LEU A 86 8.29 -13.67 0.58
C LEU A 86 9.13 -14.85 0.10
N ALA A 87 9.72 -15.62 1.02
CA ALA A 87 10.41 -16.86 0.67
C ALA A 87 9.45 -18.01 0.31
N ARG A 88 8.18 -17.94 0.74
CA ARG A 88 7.18 -19.00 0.55
C ARG A 88 6.20 -18.72 -0.57
N PHE A 89 5.95 -17.45 -0.87
CA PHE A 89 4.94 -17.02 -1.83
C PHE A 89 5.56 -16.05 -2.83
N ASP A 90 5.36 -16.34 -4.12
CA ASP A 90 5.70 -15.41 -5.19
C ASP A 90 4.52 -14.46 -5.39
N PHE A 91 4.64 -13.22 -4.90
CA PHE A 91 3.59 -12.21 -5.01
C PHE A 91 3.39 -11.71 -6.45
N THR A 92 4.32 -12.05 -7.36
CA THR A 92 4.22 -11.70 -8.78
C THR A 92 3.49 -12.78 -9.59
N ASP A 93 3.21 -13.94 -8.99
CA ASP A 93 2.55 -15.05 -9.67
C ASP A 93 1.03 -14.83 -9.73
N VAL A 94 0.53 -14.61 -10.94
CA VAL A 94 -0.89 -14.34 -11.24
C VAL A 94 -1.57 -15.53 -11.92
N ARG A 95 -0.91 -16.70 -11.96
CA ARG A 95 -1.45 -17.87 -12.65
C ARG A 95 -2.56 -18.50 -11.81
N LEU A 96 -3.81 -18.18 -12.14
CA LEU A 96 -4.95 -18.90 -11.61
C LEU A 96 -5.16 -20.20 -12.40
N PRO A 97 -5.35 -21.36 -11.72
CA PRO A 97 -5.76 -22.58 -12.40
C PRO A 97 -7.08 -22.35 -13.15
N ALA A 98 -7.16 -22.85 -14.38
CA ALA A 98 -8.32 -22.71 -15.27
C ALA A 98 -9.52 -23.54 -14.83
#